data_AF-X6MTZ3-F1
#
_entry.id   AF-X6MTZ3-F1
#
_cell.length_a   1.000
_cell.length_b   1.000
_cell.length_c   1.000
_cell.angle_alpha   90.00
_cell.angle_beta   90.00
_cell.angle_gamma   90.00
#
_symmetry.space_group_name_H-M   'P 1'
#
loop_
_entity.id
_entity.type
_entity.pdbx_description
1 polymer ?
#
loop_
_entity_poly.entity_id
_entity_poly.type
_entity_poly.pdbx_seq_one_letter_code
_entity_poly.pdbx_strand_id
1 'polypeptide(L)'
;KKKKKKKKKKKAQQNKETLTVMKSGLFCGLYRECRKEALLTIHLGNRTLKSILRRLRDDSEDVRQTAFTKMSSVAMKSISITTRVDVLKSGLTDRCQSVRDTCSRLLERWLSTEPINNDIIAFLKHLDVEEYEEQSELILRHIIDQQLPLTVDSPPYVDISRIDAEHALYWRVLCQCLAKKKEMDKLENVVCDPIDFVKMFEQALTRSFVSKQLVQIIAHLNLQDEFSRGSLSNCCVELLKNVDVSDDLVPVTMKLLRQHICGRFDEDEFIRLIVETVNDIRDPLGAPSSPSGDLKRQDQILLQLERFEEEKKSVEKMLQRLHIQSGLFCFKF
;
A
#
# COMPACT_ATOMS: atom_id res chain seq x y z
N LYS A 1 14.62 -30.94 -43.08
CA LYS A 1 14.13 -30.80 -41.67
C LYS A 1 15.23 -31.01 -40.59
N LYS A 2 16.07 -32.06 -40.65
CA LYS A 2 17.16 -32.32 -39.65
C LYS A 2 18.22 -31.21 -39.51
N LYS A 3 18.70 -30.60 -40.61
CA LYS A 3 19.67 -29.46 -40.58
C LYS A 3 19.12 -28.21 -39.86
N LYS A 4 17.83 -27.87 -40.05
CA LYS A 4 17.15 -26.76 -39.33
C LYS A 4 17.03 -27.05 -37.82
N LYS A 5 16.72 -28.29 -37.41
CA LYS A 5 16.71 -28.71 -35.99
C LYS A 5 18.10 -28.63 -35.33
N LYS A 6 19.18 -29.03 -36.02
CA LYS A 6 20.57 -28.92 -35.52
C LYS A 6 21.02 -27.46 -35.37
N LYS A 7 20.71 -26.58 -36.33
CA LYS A 7 20.97 -25.12 -36.21
C LYS A 7 20.22 -24.49 -35.04
N LYS A 8 18.93 -24.84 -34.83
CA LYS A 8 18.15 -24.38 -33.66
C LYS A 8 18.77 -24.84 -32.33
N LYS A 9 19.21 -26.10 -32.22
CA LYS A 9 19.87 -26.62 -31.01
C LYS A 9 21.22 -25.92 -30.73
N LYS A 10 22.07 -25.71 -31.74
CA LYS A 10 23.34 -24.95 -31.58
C LYS A 10 23.10 -23.51 -31.13
N LYS A 11 22.13 -22.82 -31.74
CA LYS A 11 21.78 -21.43 -31.36
C LYS A 11 21.23 -21.35 -29.93
N ALA A 12 20.43 -22.33 -29.50
CA ALA A 12 19.93 -22.41 -28.13
C ALA A 12 21.04 -22.70 -27.10
N GLN A 13 22.00 -23.55 -27.44
CA GLN A 13 23.15 -23.86 -26.58
C GLN A 13 24.08 -22.64 -26.43
N GLN A 14 24.39 -21.96 -27.52
CA GLN A 14 25.21 -20.75 -27.51
C GLN A 14 24.53 -19.61 -26.73
N ASN A 15 23.21 -19.45 -26.88
CA ASN A 15 22.45 -18.53 -26.03
C ASN A 15 22.51 -18.92 -24.54
N LYS A 16 22.51 -20.21 -24.22
CA LYS A 16 22.59 -20.68 -22.83
C LYS A 16 23.97 -20.39 -22.22
N GLU A 17 25.05 -20.61 -22.95
CA GLU A 17 26.42 -20.29 -22.53
C GLU A 17 26.63 -18.79 -22.35
N THR A 18 26.16 -17.98 -23.31
CA THR A 18 26.20 -16.50 -23.22
C THR A 18 25.41 -16.01 -22.00
N LEU A 19 24.24 -16.61 -21.73
CA LEU A 19 23.44 -16.30 -20.56
C LEU A 19 24.14 -16.67 -19.25
N THR A 20 24.88 -17.78 -19.22
CA THR A 20 25.66 -18.20 -18.06
C THR A 20 26.79 -17.21 -17.80
N VAL A 21 27.52 -16.78 -18.83
CA VAL A 21 28.62 -15.81 -18.73
C VAL A 21 28.11 -14.43 -18.30
N MET A 22 26.97 -13.96 -18.85
CA MET A 22 26.35 -12.71 -18.40
C MET A 22 25.84 -12.80 -16.96
N LYS A 23 25.31 -13.96 -16.56
CA LYS A 23 24.89 -14.19 -15.17
C LYS A 23 26.07 -14.21 -14.21
N SER A 24 27.19 -14.83 -14.57
CA SER A 24 28.42 -14.73 -13.78
C SER A 24 28.94 -13.29 -13.76
N GLY A 25 28.83 -12.58 -14.89
CA GLY A 25 29.02 -11.13 -15.05
C GLY A 25 28.31 -10.27 -14.01
N LEU A 26 27.08 -10.67 -13.68
CA LEU A 26 26.17 -10.01 -12.75
C LEU A 26 26.25 -10.55 -11.31
N PHE A 27 26.95 -11.68 -11.09
CA PHE A 27 27.16 -12.26 -9.78
C PHE A 27 28.45 -11.70 -9.15
N CYS A 28 28.39 -11.56 -7.82
CA CYS A 28 29.34 -10.87 -6.95
C CYS A 28 30.81 -11.17 -7.28
N GLY A 29 31.61 -10.14 -7.60
CA GLY A 29 33.08 -10.23 -7.72
C GLY A 29 33.71 -9.52 -8.93
N LEU A 30 32.93 -9.08 -9.92
CA LEU A 30 33.46 -8.43 -11.12
C LEU A 30 33.42 -6.89 -11.02
N TYR A 31 34.43 -6.23 -11.59
CA TYR A 31 34.56 -4.76 -11.64
C TYR A 31 33.28 -4.06 -12.12
N ARG A 32 33.05 -2.82 -11.66
CA ARG A 32 31.82 -2.07 -11.96
C ARG A 32 31.53 -1.98 -13.46
N GLU A 33 32.57 -1.85 -14.29
CA GLU A 33 32.50 -1.78 -15.75
C GLU A 33 31.95 -3.08 -16.34
N CYS A 34 32.40 -4.24 -15.84
CA CYS A 34 31.90 -5.54 -16.28
C CYS A 34 30.42 -5.73 -15.93
N ARG A 35 29.99 -5.30 -14.74
CA ARG A 35 28.57 -5.38 -14.33
C ARG A 35 27.69 -4.49 -15.19
N LYS A 36 28.15 -3.25 -15.46
CA LYS A 36 27.46 -2.29 -16.34
C LYS A 36 27.32 -2.84 -17.76
N GLU A 37 28.41 -3.34 -18.33
CA GLU A 37 28.42 -3.90 -19.69
C GLU A 37 27.53 -5.15 -19.80
N ALA A 38 27.55 -6.00 -18.77
CA ALA A 38 26.64 -7.15 -18.70
C ALA A 38 25.17 -6.72 -18.69
N LEU A 39 24.81 -5.64 -17.98
CA LEU A 39 23.43 -5.11 -17.99
C LEU A 39 23.02 -4.50 -19.34
N LEU A 40 23.94 -3.83 -20.02
CA LEU A 40 23.68 -3.27 -21.35
C LEU A 40 23.37 -4.38 -22.36
N THR A 41 24.19 -5.43 -22.34
CA THR A 41 24.14 -6.53 -23.31
C THR A 41 23.11 -7.61 -23.00
N ILE A 42 22.70 -7.79 -21.73
CA ILE A 42 21.77 -8.87 -21.35
C ILE A 42 20.41 -8.72 -22.04
N HIS A 43 19.91 -9.81 -22.59
CA HIS A 43 18.55 -9.85 -23.12
C HIS A 43 17.50 -9.89 -22.01
N LEU A 44 16.43 -9.11 -22.18
CA LEU A 44 15.27 -9.13 -21.29
C LEU A 44 14.51 -10.45 -21.44
N GLY A 45 14.26 -11.11 -20.31
CA GLY A 45 13.43 -12.30 -20.24
C GLY A 45 13.28 -12.80 -18.81
N ASN A 46 12.35 -13.73 -18.59
CA ASN A 46 11.98 -14.19 -17.25
C ASN A 46 13.18 -14.74 -16.44
N ARG A 47 14.16 -15.33 -17.13
CA ARG A 47 15.37 -15.90 -16.49
C ARG A 47 16.43 -14.86 -16.13
N THR A 48 16.40 -13.68 -16.73
CA THR A 48 17.38 -12.60 -16.55
C THR A 48 16.82 -11.47 -15.70
N LEU A 49 15.49 -11.32 -15.64
CA LEU A 49 14.82 -10.31 -14.84
C LEU A 49 15.29 -10.32 -13.37
N LYS A 50 15.36 -11.49 -12.73
CA LYS A 50 15.87 -11.61 -11.35
C LYS A 50 17.30 -11.07 -11.19
N SER A 51 18.15 -11.27 -12.21
CA SER A 51 19.52 -10.76 -12.20
C SER A 51 19.58 -9.24 -12.37
N ILE A 52 18.69 -8.67 -13.20
CA ILE A 52 18.56 -7.22 -13.40
C ILE A 52 18.02 -6.56 -12.13
N LEU A 53 16.95 -7.10 -11.54
CA LEU A 53 16.36 -6.60 -10.29
C LEU A 53 17.38 -6.54 -9.17
N ARG A 54 18.25 -7.57 -9.05
CA ARG A 54 19.34 -7.57 -8.06
C ARG A 54 20.32 -6.40 -8.24
N ARG A 55 20.52 -5.91 -9.47
CA ARG A 55 21.40 -4.78 -9.76
C ARG A 55 20.77 -3.41 -9.50
N LEU A 56 19.47 -3.33 -9.20
CA LEU A 56 18.84 -2.08 -8.74
C LEU A 56 19.40 -1.61 -7.39
N ARG A 57 20.03 -2.51 -6.62
CA ARG A 57 20.70 -2.20 -5.34
C ARG A 57 22.21 -2.40 -5.40
N ASP A 58 22.82 -2.22 -6.58
CA ASP A 58 24.27 -2.29 -6.76
C ASP A 58 25.00 -1.19 -5.97
N ASP A 59 26.23 -1.46 -5.55
CA ASP A 59 27.11 -0.50 -4.89
C ASP A 59 27.39 0.73 -5.78
N SER A 60 27.58 0.50 -7.08
CA SER A 60 27.87 1.55 -8.07
C SER A 60 26.59 2.20 -8.59
N GLU A 61 26.53 3.54 -8.54
CA GLU A 61 25.40 4.32 -9.06
C GLU A 61 25.17 4.11 -10.56
N ASP A 62 26.25 3.97 -11.34
CA ASP A 62 26.20 3.73 -12.77
C ASP A 62 25.50 2.42 -13.11
N VAL A 63 25.75 1.39 -12.31
CA VAL A 63 25.17 0.06 -12.50
C VAL A 63 23.69 0.10 -12.12
N ARG A 64 23.33 0.79 -11.03
CA ARG A 64 21.92 1.02 -10.63
C ARG A 64 21.16 1.77 -11.73
N GLN A 65 21.68 2.89 -12.24
CA GLN A 65 21.08 3.64 -13.34
C GLN A 65 20.87 2.76 -14.58
N THR A 66 21.87 1.96 -14.95
CA THR A 66 21.77 1.06 -16.10
C THR A 66 20.68 0.00 -15.89
N ALA A 67 20.56 -0.53 -14.65
CA ALA A 67 19.50 -1.47 -14.30
C ALA A 67 18.11 -0.83 -14.38
N PHE A 68 17.91 0.38 -13.84
CA PHE A 68 16.64 1.11 -13.96
C PHE A 68 16.29 1.43 -15.42
N THR A 69 17.27 1.86 -16.22
CA THR A 69 17.10 2.05 -17.67
C THR A 69 16.63 0.77 -18.34
N LYS A 70 17.21 -0.39 -17.99
CA LYS A 70 16.78 -1.68 -18.52
C LYS A 70 15.36 -2.05 -18.10
N MET A 71 14.99 -1.73 -16.85
CA MET A 71 13.64 -1.97 -16.31
C MET A 71 12.56 -1.12 -16.99
N SER A 72 12.89 0.06 -17.53
CA SER A 72 11.95 0.89 -18.31
C SER A 72 11.35 0.19 -19.54
N SER A 73 12.06 -0.81 -20.06
CA SER A 73 11.61 -1.62 -21.20
C SER A 73 10.73 -2.82 -20.78
N VAL A 74 10.56 -3.06 -19.48
CA VAL A 74 9.72 -4.13 -18.93
C VAL A 74 8.31 -3.57 -18.72
N ALA A 75 7.31 -4.24 -19.29
CA ALA A 75 5.92 -3.85 -19.09
C ALA A 75 5.49 -4.14 -17.64
N MET A 76 4.80 -3.19 -16.97
CA MET A 76 4.34 -3.36 -15.58
C MET A 76 3.58 -4.67 -15.37
N LYS A 77 2.64 -4.99 -16.27
CA LYS A 77 1.81 -6.21 -16.19
C LYS A 77 2.61 -7.51 -16.23
N SER A 78 3.86 -7.48 -16.71
CA SER A 78 4.73 -8.67 -16.79
C SER A 78 5.47 -9.02 -15.50
N ILE A 79 5.40 -8.15 -14.49
CA ILE A 79 6.02 -8.35 -13.17
C ILE A 79 4.97 -8.33 -12.05
N SER A 80 5.31 -8.92 -10.90
CA SER A 80 4.41 -8.94 -9.73
C SER A 80 4.20 -7.53 -9.16
N ILE A 81 3.07 -7.33 -8.48
CA ILE A 81 2.74 -6.06 -7.84
C ILE A 81 3.83 -5.62 -6.87
N THR A 82 4.28 -6.52 -5.99
CA THR A 82 5.42 -6.30 -5.08
C THR A 82 6.67 -5.82 -5.82
N THR A 83 6.99 -6.40 -6.99
CA THR A 83 8.14 -5.97 -7.78
C THR A 83 7.94 -4.55 -8.33
N ARG A 84 6.72 -4.18 -8.75
CA ARG A 84 6.42 -2.84 -9.28
C ARG A 84 6.67 -1.78 -8.20
N VAL A 85 6.06 -1.97 -7.03
CA VAL A 85 6.18 -1.03 -5.91
C VAL A 85 7.61 -0.98 -5.37
N ASP A 86 8.33 -2.12 -5.28
CA ASP A 86 9.72 -2.16 -4.82
C ASP A 86 10.68 -1.46 -5.78
N VAL A 87 10.51 -1.65 -7.09
CA VAL A 87 11.32 -0.99 -8.11
C VAL A 87 11.14 0.52 -7.99
N LEU A 88 9.89 0.99 -7.94
CA LEU A 88 9.59 2.42 -7.85
C LEU A 88 10.04 3.02 -6.52
N LYS A 89 9.70 2.39 -5.37
CA LYS A 89 10.15 2.82 -4.04
C LYS A 89 11.68 2.92 -4.01
N SER A 90 12.38 1.87 -4.43
CA SER A 90 13.85 1.82 -4.39
C SER A 90 14.53 2.85 -5.28
N GLY A 91 13.95 3.17 -6.45
CA GLY A 91 14.55 4.12 -7.38
C GLY A 91 14.24 5.58 -7.02
N LEU A 92 13.01 5.89 -6.62
CA LEU A 92 12.60 7.24 -6.24
C LEU A 92 13.25 7.67 -4.91
N THR A 93 13.57 6.73 -4.03
CA THR A 93 14.29 6.97 -2.77
C THR A 93 15.79 6.66 -2.84
N ASP A 94 16.36 6.45 -4.03
CA ASP A 94 17.80 6.19 -4.16
C ASP A 94 18.61 7.38 -3.62
N ARG A 95 19.78 7.09 -3.04
CA ARG A 95 20.71 8.11 -2.53
C ARG A 95 21.24 9.07 -3.61
N CYS A 96 21.38 8.60 -4.85
CA CYS A 96 21.94 9.39 -5.95
C CYS A 96 20.83 10.03 -6.81
N GLN A 97 20.92 11.35 -7.05
CA GLN A 97 19.93 12.08 -7.87
C GLN A 97 19.81 11.50 -9.28
N SER A 98 20.93 11.14 -9.91
CA SER A 98 20.97 10.53 -11.25
C SER A 98 20.16 9.23 -11.34
N VAL A 99 20.16 8.42 -10.28
CA VAL A 99 19.35 7.20 -10.19
C VAL A 99 17.88 7.56 -10.01
N ARG A 100 17.55 8.53 -9.15
CA ARG A 100 16.17 9.03 -8.96
C ARG A 100 15.58 9.54 -10.27
N ASP A 101 16.33 10.34 -11.04
CA ASP A 101 15.89 10.86 -12.34
C ASP A 101 15.66 9.74 -13.36
N THR A 102 16.50 8.70 -13.33
CA THR A 102 16.34 7.52 -14.19
C THR A 102 15.10 6.72 -13.83
N CYS A 103 14.82 6.57 -12.53
CA CYS A 103 13.58 5.93 -12.07
C CYS A 103 12.35 6.78 -12.41
N SER A 104 12.44 8.11 -12.31
CA SER A 104 11.37 9.02 -12.72
C SER A 104 11.00 8.85 -14.20
N ARG A 105 12.00 8.70 -15.09
CA ARG A 105 11.76 8.41 -16.52
C ARG A 105 11.14 7.03 -16.75
N LEU A 106 11.51 6.03 -15.94
CA LEU A 106 10.87 4.72 -15.97
C LEU A 106 9.39 4.84 -15.60
N LEU A 107 9.09 5.58 -14.51
CA LEU A 107 7.73 5.81 -14.03
C LEU A 107 6.89 6.53 -15.08
N GLU A 108 7.42 7.62 -15.65
CA GLU A 108 6.77 8.37 -16.73
C GLU A 108 6.43 7.46 -17.92
N ARG A 109 7.39 6.62 -18.34
CA ARG A 109 7.16 5.66 -19.41
C ARG A 109 6.08 4.64 -19.06
N TRP A 110 6.04 4.15 -17.83
CA TRP A 110 5.00 3.22 -17.39
C TRP A 110 3.62 3.88 -17.36
N LEU A 111 3.54 5.12 -16.90
CA LEU A 111 2.32 5.92 -16.86
C LEU A 111 1.80 6.23 -18.27
N SER A 112 2.69 6.55 -19.21
CA SER A 112 2.32 6.94 -20.57
C SER A 112 2.01 5.78 -21.52
N THR A 113 2.24 4.53 -21.11
CA THR A 113 2.10 3.36 -21.98
C THR A 113 0.69 2.77 -21.90
N GLU A 114 0.16 2.34 -23.05
CA GLU A 114 -1.10 1.58 -23.13
C GLU A 114 -1.10 0.35 -22.19
N PRO A 115 -2.19 0.10 -21.44
CA PRO A 115 -3.49 0.77 -21.50
C PRO A 115 -3.69 1.89 -20.46
N ILE A 116 -2.61 2.38 -19.82
CA ILE A 116 -2.72 3.39 -18.75
C ILE A 116 -2.94 4.77 -19.35
N ASN A 117 -2.16 5.16 -20.36
CA ASN A 117 -2.34 6.42 -21.10
C ASN A 117 -2.50 7.66 -20.21
N ASN A 118 -1.64 7.78 -19.21
CA ASN A 118 -1.66 8.85 -18.21
C ASN A 118 -2.89 8.84 -17.28
N ASP A 119 -3.76 7.84 -17.34
CA ASP A 119 -4.84 7.65 -16.37
C ASP A 119 -4.24 7.23 -15.01
N ILE A 120 -4.29 8.15 -14.04
CA ILE A 120 -3.71 7.92 -12.72
C ILE A 120 -4.46 6.83 -11.94
N ILE A 121 -5.76 6.71 -12.13
CA ILE A 121 -6.58 5.70 -11.46
C ILE A 121 -6.26 4.33 -12.04
N ALA A 122 -6.18 4.22 -13.37
CA ALA A 122 -5.76 2.99 -14.04
C ALA A 122 -4.33 2.57 -13.65
N PHE A 123 -3.44 3.55 -13.46
CA PHE A 123 -2.08 3.32 -12.97
C PHE A 123 -2.08 2.77 -11.53
N LEU A 124 -2.80 3.41 -10.60
CA LEU A 124 -2.89 3.01 -9.20
C LEU A 124 -3.49 1.60 -9.04
N LYS A 125 -4.45 1.21 -9.90
CA LYS A 125 -5.00 -0.15 -9.98
C LYS A 125 -3.96 -1.23 -10.29
N HIS A 126 -2.77 -0.84 -10.74
CA HIS A 126 -1.64 -1.75 -10.96
C HIS A 126 -0.67 -1.83 -9.77
N LEU A 127 -0.91 -1.09 -8.70
CA LEU A 127 -0.04 -1.04 -7.51
C LEU A 127 -0.63 -1.72 -6.27
N ASP A 128 -1.94 -2.00 -6.24
CA ASP A 128 -2.63 -2.54 -5.06
C ASP A 128 -2.49 -1.61 -3.85
N VAL A 129 -3.24 -0.51 -3.91
CA VAL A 129 -3.10 0.62 -2.99
C VAL A 129 -3.49 0.29 -1.55
N GLU A 130 -4.29 -0.76 -1.33
CA GLU A 130 -4.70 -1.21 0.00
C GLU A 130 -3.53 -1.91 0.72
N GLU A 131 -2.81 -2.81 0.03
CA GLU A 131 -1.65 -3.51 0.59
C GLU A 131 -0.40 -2.63 0.63
N TYR A 132 -0.17 -1.80 -0.39
CA TYR A 132 1.05 -0.99 -0.55
C TYR A 132 0.77 0.51 -0.48
N GLU A 133 0.00 0.95 0.53
CA GLU A 133 -0.41 2.36 0.70
C GLU A 133 0.79 3.32 0.74
N GLU A 134 1.78 3.06 1.60
CA GLU A 134 2.95 3.94 1.80
C GLU A 134 3.74 4.14 0.49
N GLN A 135 3.94 3.05 -0.27
CA GLN A 135 4.66 3.06 -1.54
C GLN A 135 3.84 3.79 -2.60
N SER A 136 2.54 3.52 -2.68
CA SER A 136 1.62 4.13 -3.64
C SER A 136 1.52 5.64 -3.41
N GLU A 137 1.43 6.06 -2.14
CA GLU A 137 1.47 7.47 -1.74
C GLU A 137 2.79 8.15 -2.13
N LEU A 138 3.93 7.50 -1.88
CA LEU A 138 5.24 8.02 -2.27
C LEU A 138 5.35 8.23 -3.78
N ILE A 139 4.92 7.23 -4.56
CA ILE A 139 4.93 7.28 -6.02
C ILE A 139 4.00 8.38 -6.51
N LEU A 140 2.78 8.46 -5.98
CA LEU A 140 1.81 9.45 -6.39
C LEU A 140 2.26 10.88 -6.07
N ARG A 141 2.84 11.12 -4.89
CA ARG A 141 3.43 12.43 -4.55
C ARG A 141 4.51 12.83 -5.55
N HIS A 142 5.37 11.89 -5.93
CA HIS A 142 6.40 12.14 -6.94
C HIS A 142 5.78 12.55 -8.29
N ILE A 143 4.73 11.85 -8.74
CA ILE A 143 4.00 12.19 -9.98
C ILE A 143 3.45 13.63 -9.92
N ILE A 144 2.79 14.00 -8.82
CA ILE A 144 2.19 15.34 -8.63
C ILE A 144 3.27 16.42 -8.49
N ASP A 145 4.38 16.13 -7.81
CA ASP A 145 5.48 17.08 -7.61
C ASP A 145 6.27 17.32 -8.89
N GLN A 146 6.44 16.30 -9.73
CA GLN A 146 7.03 16.44 -11.06
C GLN A 146 6.06 17.00 -12.11
N GLN A 147 4.79 17.22 -11.75
CA GLN A 147 3.74 17.71 -12.66
C GLN A 147 3.65 16.87 -13.95
N LEU A 148 3.76 15.54 -13.81
CA LEU A 148 3.60 14.66 -14.96
C LEU A 148 2.18 14.81 -15.54
N PRO A 149 2.00 14.67 -16.86
CA PRO A 149 0.68 14.78 -17.47
C PRO A 149 -0.21 13.66 -16.94
N LEU A 150 -1.40 14.03 -16.44
CA LEU A 150 -2.40 13.09 -15.92
C LEU A 150 -3.73 13.28 -16.63
N THR A 151 -4.41 12.17 -16.87
CA THR A 151 -5.81 12.11 -17.29
C THR A 151 -6.60 11.61 -16.08
N VAL A 152 -7.44 12.43 -15.49
CA VAL A 152 -8.29 12.03 -14.37
C VAL A 152 -9.47 12.99 -14.26
N ASP A 153 -10.63 12.46 -13.88
CA ASP A 153 -11.74 13.30 -13.49
C ASP A 153 -11.32 14.08 -12.24
N SER A 154 -11.39 15.41 -12.29
CA SER A 154 -10.95 16.22 -11.16
C SER A 154 -11.90 16.00 -9.97
N PRO A 155 -11.38 15.80 -8.74
CA PRO A 155 -12.18 15.98 -7.54
C PRO A 155 -12.72 17.43 -7.48
N PRO A 156 -13.80 17.68 -6.72
CA PRO A 156 -14.40 16.80 -5.70
C PRO A 156 -15.26 15.65 -6.24
N TYR A 157 -15.10 14.45 -5.66
CA TYR A 157 -15.87 13.27 -6.02
C TYR A 157 -17.13 13.13 -5.13
N VAL A 158 -18.20 13.86 -5.43
CA VAL A 158 -19.39 13.93 -4.56
C VAL A 158 -20.14 12.58 -4.43
N ASP A 159 -20.08 11.73 -5.46
CA ASP A 159 -20.77 10.43 -5.48
C ASP A 159 -19.85 9.29 -5.00
N ILE A 160 -20.11 8.78 -3.79
CA ILE A 160 -19.32 7.70 -3.16
C ILE A 160 -19.31 6.40 -3.98
N SER A 161 -20.34 6.16 -4.81
CA SER A 161 -20.45 4.96 -5.63
C SER A 161 -19.39 4.91 -6.74
N ARG A 162 -18.82 6.07 -7.09
CA ARG A 162 -17.78 6.22 -8.11
C ARG A 162 -16.36 6.24 -7.53
N ILE A 163 -16.23 6.37 -6.22
CA ILE A 163 -14.94 6.40 -5.54
C ILE A 163 -14.55 4.96 -5.20
N ASP A 164 -13.44 4.49 -5.76
CA ASP A 164 -12.73 3.28 -5.31
C ASP A 164 -11.53 3.65 -4.40
N ALA A 165 -10.74 2.65 -4.00
CA ALA A 165 -9.57 2.87 -3.15
C ALA A 165 -8.55 3.81 -3.81
N GLU A 166 -8.36 3.69 -5.13
CA GLU A 166 -7.43 4.49 -5.90
C GLU A 166 -7.87 5.96 -6.00
N HIS A 167 -9.16 6.23 -6.23
CA HIS A 167 -9.71 7.58 -6.21
C HIS A 167 -9.55 8.24 -4.84
N ALA A 168 -9.85 7.49 -3.77
CA ALA A 168 -9.76 8.01 -2.41
C ALA A 168 -8.31 8.35 -2.03
N LEU A 169 -7.36 7.47 -2.37
CA LEU A 169 -5.93 7.73 -2.20
C LEU A 169 -5.48 8.94 -3.01
N TYR A 170 -5.88 9.01 -4.29
CA TYR A 170 -5.54 10.10 -5.19
C TYR A 170 -5.99 11.45 -4.62
N TRP A 171 -7.25 11.53 -4.23
CA TRP A 171 -7.86 12.75 -3.70
C TRP A 171 -7.14 13.23 -2.44
N ARG A 172 -6.93 12.32 -1.47
CA ARG A 172 -6.22 12.64 -0.23
C ARG A 172 -4.82 13.19 -0.51
N VAL A 173 -4.03 12.51 -1.36
CA VAL A 173 -2.66 12.91 -1.64
C VAL A 173 -2.61 14.23 -2.42
N LEU A 174 -3.56 14.46 -3.34
CA LEU A 174 -3.69 15.74 -4.05
C LEU A 174 -3.93 16.89 -3.08
N CYS A 175 -4.89 16.76 -2.15
CA CYS A 175 -5.16 17.77 -1.13
C CYS A 175 -3.91 18.09 -0.29
N GLN A 176 -3.22 17.05 0.19
CA GLN A 176 -1.99 17.20 0.97
C GLN A 176 -0.87 17.90 0.17
N CYS A 177 -0.70 17.56 -1.11
CA CYS A 177 0.28 18.20 -1.99
C CYS A 177 -0.02 19.68 -2.22
N LEU A 178 -1.28 20.03 -2.50
CA LEU A 178 -1.71 21.42 -2.69
C LEU A 178 -1.55 22.24 -1.41
N ALA A 179 -1.95 21.68 -0.26
CA ALA A 179 -1.77 22.31 1.05
C ALA A 179 -0.27 22.55 1.35
N LYS A 180 0.60 21.57 1.10
CA LYS A 180 2.06 21.70 1.29
C LYS A 180 2.67 22.78 0.39
N LYS A 181 2.18 22.89 -0.86
CA LYS A 181 2.60 23.94 -1.82
C LYS A 181 1.97 25.31 -1.55
N LYS A 182 1.04 25.39 -0.59
CA LYS A 182 0.26 26.61 -0.27
C LYS A 182 -0.59 27.10 -1.45
N GLU A 183 -1.01 26.19 -2.32
CA GLU A 183 -1.90 26.50 -3.46
C GLU A 183 -3.36 26.46 -3.00
N MET A 184 -3.73 27.37 -2.08
CA MET A 184 -5.03 27.37 -1.40
C MET A 184 -6.20 27.48 -2.40
N ASP A 185 -6.08 28.33 -3.42
CA ASP A 185 -7.12 28.49 -4.45
C ASP A 185 -7.42 27.16 -5.17
N LYS A 186 -6.40 26.36 -5.45
CA LYS A 186 -6.60 25.04 -6.08
C LYS A 186 -7.14 24.02 -5.09
N LEU A 187 -6.71 24.10 -3.82
CA LEU A 187 -7.19 23.23 -2.77
C LEU A 187 -8.70 23.43 -2.54
N GLU A 188 -9.15 24.68 -2.47
CA GLU A 188 -10.58 25.03 -2.33
C GLU A 188 -11.43 24.47 -3.48
N ASN A 189 -10.88 24.41 -4.70
CA ASN A 189 -11.57 23.84 -5.85
C ASN A 189 -11.63 22.30 -5.87
N VAL A 190 -10.76 21.64 -5.10
CA VAL A 190 -10.63 20.16 -5.05
C VAL A 190 -11.36 19.56 -3.86
N VAL A 191 -11.50 20.34 -2.79
CA VAL A 191 -12.24 19.95 -1.58
C VAL A 191 -13.73 20.22 -1.82
N CYS A 192 -14.60 19.28 -1.43
CA CYS A 192 -16.05 19.51 -1.53
C CYS A 192 -16.57 20.33 -0.35
N ASP A 193 -17.79 20.84 -0.49
CA ASP A 193 -18.52 21.46 0.61
C ASP A 193 -18.61 20.51 1.82
N PRO A 194 -18.46 21.01 3.07
CA PRO A 194 -18.53 20.17 4.27
C PRO A 194 -19.81 19.33 4.39
N ILE A 195 -20.96 19.84 3.94
CA ILE A 195 -22.25 19.13 4.04
C ILE A 195 -22.24 17.91 3.11
N ASP A 196 -21.73 18.08 1.89
CA ASP A 196 -21.63 16.99 0.92
C ASP A 196 -20.53 16.00 1.32
N PHE A 197 -19.43 16.49 1.92
CA PHE A 197 -18.40 15.65 2.49
C PHE A 197 -18.96 14.73 3.59
N VAL A 198 -19.72 15.28 4.54
CA VAL A 198 -20.35 14.51 5.63
C VAL A 198 -21.19 13.36 5.08
N LYS A 199 -22.11 13.64 4.15
CA LYS A 199 -22.99 12.62 3.55
C LYS A 199 -22.19 11.51 2.87
N MET A 200 -21.12 11.88 2.19
CA MET A 200 -20.23 10.93 1.52
C MET A 200 -19.45 10.09 2.52
N PHE A 201 -18.90 10.72 3.56
CA PHE A 201 -18.10 10.07 4.58
C PHE A 201 -18.92 9.07 5.39
N GLU A 202 -20.16 9.43 5.75
CA GLU A 202 -21.15 8.53 6.39
C GLU A 202 -21.34 7.23 5.58
N GLN A 203 -21.51 7.34 4.27
CA GLN A 203 -21.68 6.18 3.38
C GLN A 203 -20.39 5.37 3.22
N ALA A 204 -19.22 5.99 3.43
CA ALA A 204 -17.92 5.36 3.32
C ALA A 204 -17.48 4.63 4.60
N LEU A 205 -18.16 4.81 5.74
CA LEU A 205 -17.75 4.25 7.04
C LEU A 205 -17.58 2.72 7.04
N THR A 206 -18.33 2.02 6.19
CA THR A 206 -18.24 0.55 6.03
C THR A 206 -17.04 0.09 5.19
N ARG A 207 -16.34 1.02 4.52
CA ARG A 207 -15.23 0.75 3.60
C ARG A 207 -13.93 1.18 4.24
N SER A 208 -13.32 0.29 5.04
CA SER A 208 -12.13 0.58 5.88
C SER A 208 -11.03 1.40 5.19
N PHE A 209 -10.60 1.02 3.98
CA PHE A 209 -9.58 1.78 3.28
C PHE A 209 -10.06 3.16 2.83
N VAL A 210 -11.27 3.26 2.25
CA VAL A 210 -11.79 4.54 1.75
C VAL A 210 -12.07 5.50 2.90
N SER A 211 -12.66 5.04 4.02
CA SER A 211 -12.84 5.87 5.21
C SER A 211 -11.51 6.36 5.76
N LYS A 212 -10.45 5.54 5.74
CA LYS A 212 -9.07 5.96 6.09
C LYS A 212 -8.52 7.06 5.21
N GLN A 213 -8.81 7.03 3.92
CA GLN A 213 -8.37 8.07 3.01
C GLN A 213 -9.18 9.35 3.21
N LEU A 214 -10.51 9.24 3.29
CA LEU A 214 -11.41 10.38 3.44
C LEU A 214 -11.23 11.08 4.79
N VAL A 215 -11.10 10.35 5.91
CA VAL A 215 -10.93 10.98 7.24
C VAL A 215 -9.76 11.96 7.23
N GLN A 216 -8.65 11.64 6.54
CA GLN A 216 -7.49 12.53 6.41
C GLN A 216 -7.74 13.80 5.59
N ILE A 217 -8.77 13.82 4.73
CA ILE A 217 -9.19 15.02 3.97
C ILE A 217 -9.88 16.04 4.87
N ILE A 218 -10.45 15.62 6.01
CA ILE A 218 -11.13 16.52 6.97
C ILE A 218 -10.24 17.69 7.40
N ALA A 219 -8.93 17.46 7.49
CA ALA A 219 -7.94 18.49 7.81
C ALA A 219 -7.90 19.66 6.83
N HIS A 220 -8.50 19.51 5.64
CA HIS A 220 -8.53 20.49 4.56
C HIS A 220 -9.93 21.07 4.31
N LEU A 221 -10.96 20.63 5.04
CA LEU A 221 -12.31 21.18 4.93
C LEU A 221 -12.42 22.53 5.63
N ASN A 222 -13.25 23.41 5.08
CA ASN A 222 -13.61 24.67 5.73
C ASN A 222 -14.71 24.45 6.79
N LEU A 223 -14.30 24.04 7.99
CA LEU A 223 -15.21 23.69 9.09
C LEU A 223 -15.62 24.90 9.95
N GLN A 224 -16.17 25.95 9.33
CA GLN A 224 -16.66 27.12 10.06
C GLN A 224 -18.03 26.88 10.71
N ASP A 225 -18.85 26.01 10.14
CA ASP A 225 -20.19 25.75 10.61
C ASP A 225 -20.20 24.67 11.71
N GLU A 226 -20.97 24.91 12.76
CA GLU A 226 -21.11 23.97 13.88
C GLU A 226 -21.82 22.68 13.46
N PHE A 227 -22.72 22.75 12.48
CA PHE A 227 -23.50 21.60 12.00
C PHE A 227 -22.58 20.52 11.40
N SER A 228 -21.79 20.85 10.37
CA SER A 228 -20.88 19.90 9.72
C SER A 228 -19.79 19.44 10.68
N ARG A 229 -19.29 20.32 11.57
CA ARG A 229 -18.38 19.89 12.64
C ARG A 229 -19.01 18.83 13.55
N GLY A 230 -20.24 19.05 14.01
CA GLY A 230 -20.98 18.09 14.83
C GLY A 230 -21.23 16.78 14.10
N SER A 231 -21.67 16.82 12.84
CA SER A 231 -21.89 15.62 12.05
C SER A 231 -20.60 14.84 11.77
N LEU A 232 -19.49 15.52 11.46
CA LEU A 232 -18.18 14.87 11.31
C LEU A 232 -17.69 14.26 12.62
N SER A 233 -17.93 14.93 13.76
CA SER A 233 -17.64 14.37 15.08
C SER A 233 -18.34 13.03 15.26
N ASN A 234 -19.65 12.99 14.97
CA ASN A 234 -20.45 11.77 15.05
C ASN A 234 -19.92 10.69 14.10
N CYS A 235 -19.61 11.02 12.85
CA CYS A 235 -19.04 10.06 11.90
C CYS A 235 -17.71 9.47 12.37
N CYS A 236 -16.82 10.30 12.92
CA CYS A 236 -15.55 9.87 13.48
C CYS A 236 -15.74 8.97 14.71
N VAL A 237 -16.70 9.27 15.57
CA VAL A 237 -17.05 8.43 16.74
C VAL A 237 -17.64 7.09 16.28
N GLU A 238 -18.56 7.09 15.32
CA GLU A 238 -19.10 5.84 14.74
C GLU A 238 -18.01 4.99 14.09
N LEU A 239 -17.03 5.62 13.43
CA LEU A 239 -15.85 4.93 12.91
C LEU A 239 -15.04 4.27 14.03
N LEU A 240 -14.85 4.95 15.17
CA LEU A 240 -14.11 4.43 16.33
C LEU A 240 -14.88 3.33 17.08
N LYS A 241 -16.21 3.36 17.06
CA LYS A 241 -17.08 2.34 17.67
C LYS A 241 -17.18 1.06 16.84
N ASN A 242 -16.83 1.11 15.55
CA ASN A 242 -16.85 -0.05 14.69
C ASN A 242 -15.78 -1.08 15.11
N VAL A 243 -16.21 -2.29 15.45
CA VAL A 243 -15.32 -3.39 15.90
C VAL A 243 -14.31 -3.80 14.82
N ASP A 244 -14.67 -3.60 13.55
CA ASP A 244 -13.82 -3.94 12.40
C ASP A 244 -12.93 -2.76 11.96
N VAL A 245 -12.88 -1.67 12.74
CA VAL A 245 -11.99 -0.54 12.44
C VAL A 245 -10.53 -1.01 12.48
N SER A 246 -9.75 -0.61 11.47
CA SER A 246 -8.32 -0.90 11.44
C SER A 246 -7.59 -0.19 12.59
N ASP A 247 -6.64 -0.86 13.24
CA ASP A 247 -5.82 -0.24 14.29
C ASP A 247 -5.10 1.04 13.81
N ASP A 248 -4.78 1.13 12.52
CA ASP A 248 -4.15 2.31 11.92
C ASP A 248 -5.09 3.53 11.84
N LEU A 249 -6.40 3.30 11.82
CA LEU A 249 -7.41 4.34 11.73
C LEU A 249 -7.63 5.04 13.06
N VAL A 250 -7.50 4.32 14.17
CA VAL A 250 -7.80 4.87 15.50
C VAL A 250 -6.91 6.09 15.81
N PRO A 251 -5.56 6.04 15.70
CA PRO A 251 -4.73 7.21 15.96
C PRO A 251 -5.01 8.38 15.01
N VAL A 252 -5.31 8.09 13.74
CA VAL A 252 -5.59 9.11 12.72
C VAL A 252 -6.87 9.86 13.05
N THR A 253 -7.95 9.12 13.33
CA THR A 253 -9.25 9.69 13.69
C THR A 253 -9.19 10.49 15.00
N MET A 254 -8.50 9.96 16.02
CA MET A 254 -8.31 10.66 17.30
C MET A 254 -7.55 11.97 17.14
N LYS A 255 -6.49 11.97 16.33
CA LYS A 255 -5.71 13.18 16.02
C LYS A 255 -6.58 14.23 15.30
N LEU A 256 -7.40 13.80 14.35
CA LEU A 256 -8.26 14.70 13.58
C LEU A 256 -9.39 15.29 14.43
N LEU A 257 -10.05 14.47 15.26
CA LEU A 257 -11.04 14.92 16.24
C LEU A 257 -10.45 16.04 17.12
N ARG A 258 -9.25 15.82 17.66
CA ARG A 258 -8.56 16.79 18.51
C ARG A 258 -8.15 18.07 17.78
N GLN A 259 -7.68 17.95 16.54
CA GLN A 259 -7.07 19.09 15.82
C GLN A 259 -8.10 19.95 15.07
N HIS A 260 -9.18 19.35 14.59
CA HIS A 260 -10.08 20.00 13.62
C HIS A 260 -11.55 20.06 14.06
N ILE A 261 -12.02 19.20 14.97
CA ILE A 261 -13.46 19.07 15.29
C ILE A 261 -13.79 19.63 16.69
N CYS A 262 -13.19 19.06 17.75
CA CYS A 262 -13.41 19.48 19.14
C CYS A 262 -12.71 20.81 19.49
N GLY A 263 -12.04 21.43 18.52
CA GLY A 263 -11.32 22.67 18.72
C GLY A 263 -9.95 22.48 19.38
N ARG A 264 -8.97 23.23 18.88
CA ARG A 264 -7.58 23.18 19.37
C ARG A 264 -7.43 23.60 20.84
N PHE A 265 -8.40 24.34 21.39
CA PHE A 265 -8.30 25.03 22.67
C PHE A 265 -9.22 24.48 23.78
N ASP A 266 -10.13 23.55 23.48
CA ASP A 266 -11.02 22.93 24.48
C ASP A 266 -10.62 21.45 24.67
N GLU A 267 -9.66 21.22 25.56
CA GLU A 267 -9.20 19.86 25.87
C GLU A 267 -10.28 19.04 26.58
N ASP A 268 -11.14 19.70 27.36
CA ASP A 268 -12.17 19.06 28.17
C ASP A 268 -13.32 18.54 27.32
N GLU A 269 -13.70 19.24 26.25
CA GLU A 269 -14.64 18.73 25.24
C GLU A 269 -14.12 17.45 24.58
N PHE A 270 -12.86 17.47 24.12
CA PHE A 270 -12.26 16.28 23.51
C PHE A 270 -12.18 15.10 24.50
N ILE A 271 -11.71 15.35 25.73
CA ILE A 271 -11.61 14.30 26.75
C ILE A 271 -12.99 13.70 27.07
N ARG A 272 -14.02 14.54 27.24
CA ARG A 272 -15.39 14.07 27.48
C ARG A 272 -15.89 13.18 26.34
N LEU A 273 -15.76 13.63 25.09
CA LEU A 273 -16.18 12.87 23.91
C LEU A 273 -15.50 11.49 23.86
N ILE A 274 -14.18 11.45 24.09
CA ILE A 274 -13.43 10.19 24.05
C ILE A 274 -13.82 9.27 25.20
N VAL A 275 -13.97 9.80 26.42
CA VAL A 275 -14.39 9.00 27.59
C VAL A 275 -15.78 8.42 27.36
N GLU A 276 -16.71 9.20 26.83
CA GLU A 276 -18.05 8.72 26.45
C GLU A 276 -17.96 7.62 25.39
N THR A 277 -17.17 7.84 24.33
CA THR A 277 -16.97 6.84 23.27
C THR A 277 -16.40 5.53 23.81
N VAL A 278 -15.39 5.59 24.70
CA VAL A 278 -14.79 4.41 25.32
C VAL A 278 -15.79 3.70 26.24
N ASN A 279 -16.60 4.45 26.98
CA ASN A 279 -17.65 3.87 27.82
C ASN A 279 -18.71 3.17 26.98
N ASP A 280 -19.13 3.76 25.86
CA ASP A 280 -20.07 3.14 24.91
C ASP A 280 -19.53 1.85 24.30
N ILE A 281 -18.22 1.79 24.01
CA ILE A 281 -17.55 0.58 23.52
C ILE A 281 -17.46 -0.48 24.62
N ARG A 282 -17.18 -0.07 25.87
CA ARG A 282 -17.05 -0.98 27.02
C ARG A 282 -18.40 -1.55 27.46
N ASP A 283 -19.46 -0.73 27.42
CA ASP A 283 -20.80 -1.04 27.89
C ASP A 283 -21.84 -0.65 26.82
N PRO A 284 -21.95 -1.43 25.72
CA PRO A 284 -22.90 -1.14 24.66
C PRO A 284 -24.33 -1.24 25.21
N LEU A 285 -25.02 -0.10 25.26
CA LEU A 285 -26.41 0.03 25.75
C LEU A 285 -27.30 -1.04 25.09
N GLY A 286 -27.58 -2.12 25.84
CA GLY A 286 -28.24 -3.33 25.33
C GLY A 286 -27.72 -4.64 25.92
N ALA A 287 -26.53 -4.65 26.53
CA ALA A 287 -26.16 -5.73 27.44
C ALA A 287 -26.91 -5.51 28.77
N PRO A 288 -27.83 -6.39 29.19
CA PRO A 288 -28.46 -6.22 30.49
C PRO A 288 -27.36 -6.30 31.55
N SER A 289 -27.15 -5.20 32.26
CA SER A 289 -26.39 -5.13 33.51
C SER A 289 -27.13 -5.95 34.57
N SER A 290 -27.08 -7.27 34.41
CA SER A 290 -27.52 -8.23 35.41
C SER A 290 -26.25 -8.77 36.07
N PRO A 291 -26.20 -8.89 37.40
CA PRO A 291 -25.12 -9.59 38.11
C PRO A 291 -24.92 -11.06 37.65
N SER A 292 -25.83 -11.58 36.83
CA SER A 292 -25.78 -12.89 36.18
C SER A 292 -25.04 -12.92 34.83
N GLY A 293 -24.77 -11.76 34.21
CA GLY A 293 -24.06 -11.66 32.93
C GLY A 293 -22.56 -11.96 33.07
N ASP A 294 -21.93 -11.47 34.15
CA ASP A 294 -20.51 -11.71 34.41
C ASP A 294 -20.20 -13.18 34.72
N LEU A 295 -21.09 -13.87 35.46
CA LEU A 295 -20.99 -15.32 35.70
C LEU A 295 -21.14 -16.11 34.39
N LYS A 296 -22.13 -15.77 33.57
CA LYS A 296 -22.30 -16.44 32.26
C LYS A 296 -21.14 -16.17 31.31
N ARG A 297 -20.57 -14.96 31.32
CA ARG A 297 -19.43 -14.57 30.49
C ARG A 297 -18.15 -15.25 30.98
N GLN A 298 -17.95 -15.35 32.29
CA GLN A 298 -16.87 -16.16 32.89
C GLN A 298 -17.00 -17.64 32.53
N ASP A 299 -18.20 -18.22 32.64
CA ASP A 299 -18.46 -19.61 32.26
C ASP A 299 -18.21 -19.85 30.76
N GLN A 300 -18.59 -18.89 29.90
CA GLN A 300 -18.36 -18.97 28.46
C GLN A 300 -16.87 -18.88 28.10
N ILE A 301 -16.13 -18.00 28.76
CA ILE A 301 -14.67 -17.89 28.60
C ILE A 301 -13.98 -19.15 29.10
N LEU A 302 -14.43 -19.72 30.23
CA LEU A 302 -13.90 -20.97 30.76
C LEU A 302 -14.12 -22.14 29.79
N LEU A 303 -15.33 -22.27 29.24
CA LEU A 303 -15.65 -23.28 28.22
C LEU A 303 -14.84 -23.10 26.93
N GLN A 304 -14.57 -21.86 26.51
CA GLN A 304 -13.71 -21.60 25.35
C GLN A 304 -12.25 -21.94 25.64
N LEU A 305 -11.75 -21.63 26.84
CA LEU A 305 -10.40 -21.99 27.26
C LEU A 305 -10.21 -23.51 27.32
N GLU A 306 -11.17 -24.26 27.87
CA GLU A 306 -11.13 -25.73 27.88
C GLU A 306 -11.09 -26.31 26.46
N ARG A 307 -11.92 -25.78 25.55
CA ARG A 307 -11.87 -26.18 24.13
C ARG A 307 -10.51 -25.90 23.48
N PHE A 308 -9.93 -24.73 23.73
CA PHE A 308 -8.61 -24.40 23.19
C PHE A 308 -7.51 -25.27 23.78
N GLU A 309 -7.61 -25.68 25.04
CA GLU A 309 -6.66 -26.63 25.65
C GLU A 309 -6.77 -28.03 25.04
N GLU A 310 -7.98 -28.50 24.73
CA GLU A 310 -8.19 -29.78 24.04
C GLU A 310 -7.63 -29.75 22.61
N GLU A 311 -7.90 -28.67 21.87
CA GLU A 311 -7.36 -28.44 20.52
C GLU A 311 -5.82 -28.38 20.56
N LYS A 312 -5.24 -27.65 21.52
CA LYS A 312 -3.79 -27.61 21.73
C LYS A 312 -3.21 -29.00 22.01
N LYS A 313 -3.80 -29.79 22.91
CA LYS A 313 -3.37 -31.17 23.19
C LYS A 313 -3.46 -32.08 21.96
N SER A 314 -4.49 -31.88 21.12
CA SER A 314 -4.65 -32.61 19.86
C SER A 314 -3.52 -32.27 18.87
N VAL A 315 -3.21 -30.98 18.73
CA VAL A 315 -2.12 -30.49 17.87
C VAL A 315 -0.76 -30.98 18.39
N GLU A 316 -0.52 -30.95 19.69
CA GLU A 316 0.71 -31.48 20.30
C GLU A 316 0.89 -32.98 20.04
N LYS A 317 -0.19 -33.77 20.11
CA LYS A 317 -0.17 -35.19 19.75
C LYS A 317 0.11 -35.40 18.25
N MET A 318 -0.44 -34.56 17.37
CA MET A 318 -0.12 -34.61 15.94
C MET A 318 1.34 -34.28 15.67
N LEU A 319 1.89 -33.26 16.35
CA LEU A 319 3.30 -32.89 16.30
C LEU A 319 4.21 -34.03 16.79
N GLN A 320 3.88 -34.69 17.89
CA GLN A 320 4.63 -35.85 18.38
C GLN A 320 4.60 -37.02 17.38
N ARG A 321 3.46 -37.30 16.74
CA ARG A 321 3.36 -38.34 15.70
C ARG A 321 4.21 -38.00 14.47
N LEU A 322 4.24 -36.74 14.05
CA LEU A 322 5.10 -36.27 12.95
C LEU A 322 6.59 -36.34 13.33
N HIS A 323 6.94 -36.07 14.58
CA HIS A 323 8.30 -36.23 15.09
C HIS A 323 8.75 -37.70 15.12
N ILE A 324 7.85 -38.62 15.48
CA ILE A 324 8.13 -40.06 15.46
C ILE A 324 8.22 -40.58 14.01
N GLN A 325 7.38 -40.10 13.08
CA GLN A 325 7.46 -40.47 11.66
C GLN A 325 8.73 -39.95 10.98
N SER A 326 9.18 -38.74 11.32
CA SER A 326 10.45 -38.19 10.82
C SER A 326 11.67 -38.88 11.45
N GLY A 327 11.57 -39.30 12.72
CA GLY A 327 12.59 -40.14 13.37
C GLY A 327 12.71 -41.55 12.78
N LEU A 328 11.60 -42.19 12.39
CA LEU A 328 11.61 -43.50 11.72
C LEU A 328 12.15 -43.43 10.28
N PHE A 329 11.99 -42.29 9.59
CA PHE A 329 12.56 -42.08 8.25
C PHE A 329 14.08 -41.86 8.27
N CYS A 330 14.65 -41.46 9.42
CA CYS A 330 16.09 -41.24 9.55
C CYS A 330 16.89 -42.51 9.89
N PHE A 331 16.23 -43.63 10.24
CA PHE A 331 16.85 -44.93 10.54
C PHE A 331 16.66 -45.99 9.43
N LYS A 332 16.14 -45.60 8.27
CA LYS A 332 16.16 -46.41 7.04
C LYS A 332 16.80 -45.63 5.90
N PHE A 333 18.12 -45.47 5.96
CA PHE A 333 18.99 -45.34 4.79
C PHE A 333 20.35 -45.95 5.09
#